data_AF-A0A392MJZ9-F1
#
_entry.id   AF-A0A392MJZ9-F1
#
_cell.length_a   1.000
_cell.length_b   1.000
_cell.length_c   1.000
_cell.angle_alpha   90.00
_cell.angle_beta   90.00
_cell.angle_gamma   90.00
#
_symmetry.space_group_name_H-M   'P 1'
#
loop_
_entity.id
_entity.type
_entity.pdbx_description
1 polymer ?
#
loop_
_entity_poly.entity_id
_entity_poly.type
_entity_poly.pdbx_seq_one_letter_code
_entity_poly.pdbx_strand_id
1 'polypeptide(L)'
;MECEGLEALCVKDLTLTNENSEKIVGWALSHHLMQNSEVDADAKLVLSCDSLQYGIGILQAIQNESKSLKKSLKDVVTENEFEKRLLGDVIPPSDIGVTFDDIGALENVKDTLKELVMLPLQRPELFCKGQLTK
;
A
#
# COMPACT_ATOMS: atom_id res chain seq x y z
N MET A 1 30.61 -9.48 -4.35
CA MET A 1 30.01 -8.67 -3.27
C MET A 1 29.96 -9.52 -2.03
N GLU A 2 30.54 -9.03 -0.95
CA GLU A 2 30.35 -9.63 0.39
C GLU A 2 29.73 -8.56 1.29
N CYS A 3 28.96 -9.01 2.28
CA CYS A 3 28.42 -8.18 3.35
C CYS A 3 28.73 -8.90 4.65
N GLU A 4 29.38 -8.23 5.58
CA GLU A 4 29.61 -8.74 6.93
C GLU A 4 28.41 -8.36 7.81
N GLY A 5 27.94 -9.27 8.67
CA GLY A 5 26.83 -9.00 9.61
C GLY A 5 25.41 -9.21 9.08
N LEU A 6 25.23 -10.11 8.09
CA LEU A 6 23.91 -10.42 7.54
C LEU A 6 22.91 -10.91 8.60
N GLU A 7 23.39 -11.55 9.67
CA GLU A 7 22.56 -11.97 10.81
C GLU A 7 21.87 -10.83 11.59
N ALA A 8 22.33 -9.57 11.45
CA ALA A 8 21.72 -8.42 12.11
C ALA A 8 20.57 -7.77 11.32
N LEU A 9 20.38 -8.16 10.05
CA LEU A 9 19.38 -7.55 9.17
C LEU A 9 18.00 -8.18 9.38
N CYS A 10 17.08 -7.38 9.94
CA CYS A 10 15.70 -7.81 10.21
C CYS A 10 14.83 -7.69 8.94
N VAL A 11 14.77 -8.75 8.14
CA VAL A 11 13.93 -8.82 6.91
C VAL A 11 12.53 -9.37 7.21
N LYS A 12 11.86 -8.88 8.26
CA LYS A 12 10.50 -9.32 8.58
C LYS A 12 9.53 -8.79 7.51
N ASP A 13 8.64 -9.66 7.03
CA ASP A 13 7.53 -9.39 6.10
C ASP A 13 7.88 -9.05 4.64
N LEU A 14 9.10 -9.35 4.19
CA LEU A 14 9.51 -9.15 2.79
C LEU A 14 9.49 -10.45 1.98
N THR A 15 8.72 -10.48 0.88
CA THR A 15 8.86 -11.51 -0.15
C THR A 15 10.04 -11.20 -1.05
N LEU A 16 11.16 -11.89 -0.82
CA LEU A 16 12.38 -11.78 -1.61
C LEU A 16 12.23 -12.50 -2.95
N THR A 17 11.63 -11.83 -3.94
CA THR A 17 11.71 -12.23 -5.35
C THR A 17 13.05 -11.77 -5.94
N ASN A 18 13.46 -12.38 -7.05
CA ASN A 18 14.70 -12.00 -7.74
C ASN A 18 14.73 -10.48 -8.10
N GLU A 19 13.59 -9.98 -8.61
CA GLU A 19 13.42 -8.55 -8.90
C GLU A 19 13.58 -7.66 -7.66
N ASN A 20 13.01 -8.06 -6.51
CA ASN A 20 13.11 -7.31 -5.27
C ASN A 20 14.56 -7.31 -4.74
N SER A 21 15.27 -8.43 -4.87
CA SER A 21 16.68 -8.51 -4.47
C SER A 21 17.58 -7.62 -5.32
N GLU A 22 17.37 -7.57 -6.64
CA GLU A 22 18.14 -6.69 -7.53
C GLU A 22 17.93 -5.21 -7.18
N LYS A 23 16.69 -4.82 -6.87
CA LYS A 23 16.35 -3.46 -6.43
C LYS A 23 17.03 -3.08 -5.11
N ILE A 24 16.96 -3.96 -4.11
CA ILE A 24 17.61 -3.73 -2.80
C ILE A 24 19.12 -3.55 -3.00
N VAL A 25 19.76 -4.43 -3.76
CA VAL A 25 21.20 -4.36 -4.01
C VAL A 25 21.56 -3.10 -4.77
N GLY A 26 20.78 -2.71 -5.78
CA GLY A 26 20.99 -1.47 -6.53
C GLY A 26 20.91 -0.21 -5.67
N TRP A 27 19.92 -0.13 -4.77
CA TRP A 27 19.81 1.00 -3.84
C TRP A 27 20.89 0.99 -2.76
N ALA A 28 21.25 -0.18 -2.25
CA ALA A 28 22.35 -0.33 -1.29
C ALA A 28 23.68 0.11 -1.91
N LEU A 29 23.93 -0.29 -3.16
CA LEU A 29 25.10 0.14 -3.93
C LEU A 29 25.12 1.66 -4.12
N SER A 30 24.00 2.24 -4.53
CA SER A 30 23.87 3.70 -4.71
C SER A 30 24.19 4.43 -3.40
N HIS A 31 23.58 4.03 -2.30
CA HIS A 31 23.82 4.61 -0.98
C HIS A 31 25.29 4.48 -0.55
N HIS A 32 25.90 3.32 -0.80
CA HIS A 32 27.31 3.08 -0.47
C HIS A 32 28.26 3.99 -1.27
N LEU A 33 28.02 4.13 -2.58
CA LEU A 33 28.80 5.01 -3.46
C LEU A 33 28.63 6.49 -3.14
N MET A 34 27.44 6.90 -2.69
CA MET A 34 27.20 8.28 -2.24
C MET A 34 27.96 8.62 -0.96
N GLN A 35 28.25 7.63 -0.12
CA GLN A 35 28.96 7.81 1.15
C GLN A 35 30.48 7.59 1.05
N ASN A 36 30.95 6.89 0.01
CA ASN A 36 32.36 6.56 -0.19
C ASN A 36 32.78 6.96 -1.62
N SER A 37 33.45 8.11 -1.77
CA SER A 37 33.83 8.63 -3.10
C SER A 37 35.12 8.01 -3.67
N GLU A 38 35.80 7.14 -2.92
CA GLU A 38 37.02 6.47 -3.36
C GLU A 38 36.80 4.96 -3.41
N VAL A 39 36.42 4.47 -4.59
CA VAL A 39 36.30 3.03 -4.83
C VAL A 39 37.38 2.64 -5.82
N ASP A 40 38.36 1.87 -5.33
CA ASP A 40 39.36 1.21 -6.15
C ASP A 40 38.66 0.21 -7.09
N ALA A 41 38.86 0.37 -8.40
CA ALA A 41 38.11 -0.36 -9.43
C ALA A 41 38.42 -1.86 -9.46
N ASP A 42 39.54 -2.28 -8.87
CA ASP A 42 39.98 -3.69 -8.79
C ASP A 42 39.68 -4.34 -7.43
N ALA A 43 39.15 -3.58 -6.46
CA ALA A 43 38.79 -4.12 -5.14
C ALA A 43 37.40 -4.77 -5.17
N LYS A 44 37.29 -5.94 -4.53
CA LYS A 44 36.02 -6.62 -4.29
C LYS A 44 35.11 -5.71 -3.48
N LEU A 45 34.04 -5.22 -4.11
CA LEU A 45 33.05 -4.37 -3.45
C LEU A 45 32.40 -5.09 -2.24
N VAL A 46 32.50 -4.47 -1.06
CA VAL A 46 31.87 -4.92 0.18
C VAL A 46 30.81 -3.90 0.59
N LEU A 47 29.55 -4.32 0.63
CA LEU A 47 28.46 -3.44 1.08
C LEU A 47 28.34 -3.52 2.60
N SER A 48 28.14 -2.37 3.26
CA SER A 48 27.83 -2.33 4.69
C SER A 48 26.38 -2.76 4.95
N CYS A 49 26.13 -3.30 6.14
CA CYS A 49 24.77 -3.54 6.63
C CYS A 49 23.89 -2.30 6.53
N ASP A 50 24.44 -1.11 6.82
CA ASP A 50 23.70 0.15 6.77
C ASP A 50 23.14 0.43 5.36
N SER A 51 23.95 0.19 4.32
CA SER A 51 23.51 0.35 2.93
C SER A 51 22.45 -0.68 2.53
N LEU A 52 22.58 -1.93 2.98
CA LEU A 52 21.54 -2.95 2.74
C LEU A 52 20.25 -2.62 3.49
N GLN A 53 20.34 -2.16 4.73
CA GLN A 53 19.19 -1.73 5.53
C GLN A 53 18.49 -0.54 4.88
N TYR A 54 19.24 0.40 4.31
CA TYR A 54 18.69 1.50 3.51
C TYR A 54 17.90 1.00 2.30
N GLY A 55 18.47 0.08 1.51
CA GLY A 55 17.78 -0.52 0.36
C GLY A 55 16.51 -1.30 0.76
N ILE A 56 16.56 -2.04 1.88
CA ILE A 56 15.38 -2.73 2.44
C ILE A 56 14.31 -1.71 2.86
N GLY A 57 14.70 -0.62 3.52
CA GLY A 57 13.79 0.44 3.98
C GLY A 57 13.06 1.11 2.82
N ILE A 58 13.74 1.39 1.70
CA ILE A 58 13.10 1.91 0.49
C ILE A 58 12.09 0.91 -0.08
N LEU A 59 12.45 -0.37 -0.16
CA LEU A 59 11.55 -1.39 -0.69
C LEU A 59 10.29 -1.51 0.17
N GLN A 60 10.45 -1.48 1.49
CA GLN A 60 9.34 -1.52 2.44
C GLN A 60 8.43 -0.30 2.30
N ALA A 61 8.98 0.91 2.11
CA ALA A 61 8.19 2.12 1.88
C ALA A 61 7.33 2.01 0.61
N ILE A 62 7.94 1.60 -0.51
CA ILE A 62 7.26 1.42 -1.80
C ILE A 62 6.20 0.31 -1.73
N GLN A 63 6.51 -0.80 -1.03
CA GLN A 63 5.54 -1.88 -0.82
C GLN A 63 4.40 -1.45 0.09
N ASN A 64 4.64 -0.58 1.08
CA ASN A 64 3.58 -0.12 1.98
C ASN A 64 2.63 0.87 1.27
N GLU A 65 3.15 1.78 0.45
CA GLU A 65 2.33 2.64 -0.41
C GLU A 65 1.48 1.83 -1.40
N SER A 66 2.06 0.80 -2.01
CA SER A 66 1.31 -0.06 -2.93
C SER A 66 0.37 -1.04 -2.22
N LYS A 67 0.66 -1.45 -0.98
CA LYS A 67 -0.27 -2.24 -0.15
C LYS A 67 -1.44 -1.38 0.33
N SER A 68 -1.25 -0.11 0.72
CA SER A 68 -2.37 0.74 1.13
C SER A 68 -3.39 0.94 0.01
N LEU A 69 -2.93 1.08 -1.24
CA LEU A 69 -3.79 1.20 -2.43
C LEU A 69 -4.44 -0.13 -2.85
N LYS A 70 -3.78 -1.28 -2.62
CA LYS A 70 -4.27 -2.59 -3.05
C LYS A 70 -5.05 -3.37 -1.99
N LYS A 71 -5.16 -2.87 -0.75
CA LYS A 71 -5.80 -3.60 0.35
C LYS A 71 -7.33 -3.48 0.36
N SER A 72 -7.91 -2.53 -0.36
CA SER A 72 -9.34 -2.24 -0.21
C SER A 72 -10.30 -3.22 -0.90
N LEU A 73 -9.86 -4.01 -1.89
CA LEU A 73 -10.76 -4.89 -2.67
C LEU A 73 -10.34 -6.37 -2.72
N LYS A 74 -9.15 -6.72 -2.24
CA LYS A 74 -8.64 -8.11 -2.28
C LYS A 74 -9.35 -9.05 -1.30
N ASP A 75 -9.95 -8.51 -0.26
CA ASP A 75 -10.65 -9.28 0.78
C ASP A 75 -12.15 -9.48 0.46
N VAL A 76 -12.63 -8.99 -0.70
CA VAL A 76 -14.02 -9.21 -1.14
C VAL A 76 -14.18 -10.65 -1.62
N VAL A 77 -14.95 -11.44 -0.88
CA VAL A 77 -15.31 -12.81 -1.25
C VAL A 77 -16.30 -12.76 -2.41
N THR A 78 -15.94 -13.38 -3.54
CA THR A 78 -16.81 -13.53 -4.71
C THR A 78 -17.28 -14.98 -4.83
N GLU A 79 -18.55 -15.19 -5.12
CA GLU A 79 -19.13 -16.53 -5.25
C GLU A 79 -18.93 -17.12 -6.67
N ASN A 80 -18.68 -16.28 -7.68
CA ASN A 80 -18.52 -16.72 -9.06
C ASN A 80 -17.49 -15.89 -9.87
N GLU A 81 -17.11 -16.43 -11.03
CA GLU A 81 -16.14 -15.81 -11.93
C GLU A 81 -16.66 -14.53 -12.60
N PHE A 82 -17.97 -14.28 -12.64
CA PHE A 82 -18.51 -13.03 -13.17
C PHE A 82 -18.31 -11.88 -12.16
N GLU A 83 -18.59 -12.11 -10.88
CA GLU A 83 -18.32 -11.16 -9.80
C GLU A 83 -16.84 -10.80 -9.72
N LYS A 84 -15.97 -11.81 -9.85
CA LYS A 84 -14.51 -11.60 -9.87
C LYS A 84 -14.05 -10.71 -11.02
N ARG A 85 -14.70 -10.78 -12.18
CA ARG A 85 -14.41 -9.87 -13.32
C ARG A 85 -14.85 -8.44 -13.02
N LEU A 86 -15.99 -8.27 -12.36
CA LEU A 86 -16.52 -6.95 -12.00
C LEU A 86 -15.66 -6.22 -10.97
N LEU A 87 -14.91 -6.93 -10.12
CA LEU A 87 -14.03 -6.31 -9.12
C LEU A 87 -12.97 -5.37 -9.74
N GLY A 88 -12.56 -5.61 -10.99
CA GLY A 88 -11.61 -4.73 -11.69
C GLY A 88 -12.18 -3.35 -12.00
N ASP A 89 -13.51 -3.23 -12.10
CA ASP A 89 -14.22 -2.00 -12.41
C ASP A 89 -14.68 -1.26 -11.14
N VAL A 90 -14.52 -1.86 -9.96
CA VAL A 90 -14.92 -1.25 -8.68
C VAL A 90 -13.86 -0.26 -8.21
N ILE A 91 -14.29 0.95 -7.88
CA ILE A 91 -13.42 2.00 -7.32
C ILE A 91 -13.52 1.94 -5.79
N PRO A 92 -12.41 1.71 -5.07
CA PRO A 92 -12.44 1.71 -3.61
C PRO A 92 -12.58 3.14 -3.05
N PRO A 93 -13.14 3.30 -1.83
CA PRO A 93 -13.31 4.62 -1.22
C PRO A 93 -12.00 5.40 -1.02
N SER A 94 -10.87 4.70 -0.84
CA SER A 94 -9.53 5.31 -0.73
C SER A 94 -9.10 6.07 -1.98
N ASP A 95 -9.66 5.71 -3.14
CA ASP A 95 -9.28 6.30 -4.43
C ASP A 95 -10.19 7.49 -4.77
N ILE A 96 -11.23 7.74 -3.97
CA ILE A 96 -12.09 8.92 -4.09
C ILE A 96 -11.41 10.09 -3.35
N GLY A 97 -10.83 11.01 -4.10
CA GLY A 97 -10.05 12.13 -3.56
C GLY A 97 -10.86 13.37 -3.14
N VAL A 98 -12.18 13.26 -2.99
CA VAL A 98 -13.05 14.39 -2.62
C VAL A 98 -14.06 14.00 -1.54
N THR A 99 -14.42 14.96 -0.71
CA THR A 99 -15.37 14.82 0.39
C THR A 99 -16.50 15.85 0.27
N PHE A 100 -17.53 15.73 1.12
CA PHE A 100 -18.60 16.74 1.17
C PHE A 100 -18.15 18.11 1.67
N ASP A 101 -16.98 18.21 2.30
CA ASP A 101 -16.41 19.49 2.72
C ASP A 101 -15.82 20.26 1.54
N ASP A 102 -15.43 19.55 0.47
CA ASP A 102 -14.90 20.14 -0.77
C ASP A 102 -16.01 20.69 -1.70
N ILE A 103 -17.27 20.38 -1.41
CA ILE A 103 -18.42 20.88 -2.16
C ILE A 103 -18.96 22.12 -1.46
N GLY A 104 -18.99 23.28 -2.12
CA GLY A 104 -19.60 24.48 -1.55
C GLY A 104 -21.15 24.41 -1.54
N ALA A 105 -21.78 25.00 -0.51
CA ALA A 105 -23.24 25.11 -0.34
C ALA A 105 -23.98 23.75 -0.26
N LEU A 106 -25.30 23.77 -0.50
CA LEU A 106 -26.20 22.60 -0.55
C LEU A 106 -26.36 21.86 0.79
N GLU A 107 -26.32 22.58 1.90
CA GLU A 107 -26.38 22.04 3.27
C GLU A 107 -27.59 21.12 3.45
N ASN A 108 -28.78 21.57 3.06
CA ASN A 108 -30.00 20.78 3.16
C ASN A 108 -29.91 19.46 2.36
N VAL A 109 -29.24 19.47 1.20
CA VAL A 109 -29.09 18.28 0.35
C VAL A 109 -28.05 17.33 0.95
N LYS A 110 -26.93 17.85 1.45
CA LYS A 110 -25.90 17.07 2.14
C LYS A 110 -26.47 16.37 3.36
N ASP A 111 -27.28 17.07 4.15
CA ASP A 111 -27.92 16.50 5.34
C ASP A 111 -28.93 15.42 4.96
N THR A 112 -29.75 15.67 3.93
CA THR A 112 -30.67 14.65 3.39
C THR A 112 -29.92 13.39 2.91
N LEU A 113 -28.80 13.56 2.19
CA LEU A 113 -27.98 12.43 1.73
C LEU A 113 -27.32 11.67 2.90
N LYS A 114 -26.88 12.38 3.95
CA LYS A 114 -26.34 11.75 5.15
C LYS A 114 -27.38 10.86 5.81
N GLU A 115 -28.60 11.36 5.99
CA GLU A 115 -29.67 10.64 6.68
C GLU A 115 -30.23 9.48 5.87
N LEU A 116 -30.47 9.67 4.56
CA LEU A 116 -31.18 8.71 3.73
C LEU A 116 -30.27 7.70 3.01
N VAL A 117 -28.99 8.04 2.81
CA VAL A 117 -28.07 7.19 2.04
C VAL A 117 -26.87 6.78 2.88
N MET A 118 -26.11 7.74 3.43
CA MET A 118 -24.85 7.41 4.11
C MET A 118 -25.07 6.63 5.39
N LEU A 119 -25.99 7.08 6.25
CA LEU A 119 -26.23 6.48 7.55
C LEU A 119 -26.77 5.02 7.44
N PRO A 120 -27.73 4.70 6.54
CA PRO A 120 -28.10 3.32 6.27
C PRO A 120 -26.96 2.43 5.76
N LEU A 121 -26.07 2.96 4.91
CA LEU A 121 -24.91 2.20 4.41
C LEU A 121 -23.83 1.99 5.48
N GLN A 122 -23.65 2.96 6.38
CA GLN A 122 -22.63 2.90 7.44
C GLN A 122 -23.08 2.08 8.66
N ARG A 123 -24.37 2.12 8.99
CA ARG A 123 -24.95 1.47 10.18
C ARG A 123 -26.17 0.63 9.80
N PRO A 124 -26.02 -0.37 8.92
CA PRO A 124 -27.15 -1.14 8.41
C PRO A 124 -28.01 -1.74 9.53
N GLU A 125 -27.40 -2.12 10.65
CA GLU A 125 -28.08 -2.70 11.82
C GLU A 125 -29.18 -1.81 12.42
N LEU A 126 -29.07 -0.48 12.26
CA LEU A 126 -30.09 0.47 12.72
C LEU A 126 -31.29 0.57 11.77
N PHE A 127 -31.11 0.14 10.52
CA PHE A 127 -32.10 0.28 9.44
C PHE A 127 -32.67 -1.07 8.97
N CYS A 128 -32.12 -2.20 9.44
CA CYS A 128 -32.63 -3.54 9.14
C CYS A 128 -34.03 -3.84 9.71
N LYS A 129 -34.60 -3.00 10.57
CA LYS A 129 -35.89 -3.24 11.27
C LYS A 129 -37.01 -2.27 10.87
N GLY A 130 -36.96 -1.69 9.66
CA GLY A 130 -38.07 -0.91 9.11
C GLY A 130 -39.15 -1.80 8.48
N GLN A 131 -40.44 -1.46 8.67
CA GLN A 131 -41.62 -2.13 8.08
C GLN A 131 -41.78 -2.00 6.55
N LEU A 132 -40.68 -1.84 5.79
CA LEU A 132 -40.72 -1.63 4.34
C LEU A 132 -40.58 -2.93 3.52
N THR A 133 -40.74 -4.08 4.15
CA THR A 133 -41.07 -5.34 3.45
C THR A 133 -42.49 -5.72 3.83
N LYS A 134 -43.47 -5.29 3.03
CA LYS A 134 -44.82 -5.83 3.05
C LYS A 134 -45.11 -6.46 1.70
#